data_AF-A0A9W9NG01-F1
#
_entry.id   AF-A0A9W9NG01-F1
#
_cell.length_a   1.000
_cell.length_b   1.000
_cell.length_c   1.000
_cell.angle_alpha   90.00
_cell.angle_beta   90.00
_cell.angle_gamma   90.00
#
_symmetry.space_group_name_H-M   'P 1'
#
loop_
_entity.id
_entity.type
_entity.pdbx_description
1 polymer ?
#
loop_
_entity_poly.entity_id
_entity_poly.type
_entity_poly.pdbx_seq_one_letter_code
_entity_poly.pdbx_strand_id
1 'polypeptide(L)' 'MAFVLFNSATAAPTPEADGGAAIWADPWDCHRFFECPAGGSPVHKTCGPGTAFQERTSVCDFEHLVASCWRH' A
#
# COMPACT_ATOMS: atom_id res chain seq x y z
N MET A 1 -43.75 0.44 -19.42
CA MET A 1 -42.54 0.13 -20.21
C MET A 1 -41.50 1.19 -19.89
N ALA A 2 -40.54 0.87 -19.02
CA ALA A 2 -39.26 1.56 -18.85
C ALA A 2 -38.55 0.86 -17.68
N PHE A 3 -37.69 -0.10 -18.01
CA PHE A 3 -36.74 -0.67 -17.05
C PHE A 3 -35.75 0.44 -16.65
N VAL A 4 -35.59 0.67 -15.36
CA VAL A 4 -34.55 1.56 -14.81
C VAL A 4 -33.18 0.98 -15.13
N LEU A 5 -32.50 1.54 -16.12
CA LEU A 5 -31.08 1.28 -16.40
C LEU A 5 -30.21 2.36 -15.73
N PHE A 6 -30.20 2.40 -14.39
CA PHE A 6 -29.15 3.11 -13.68
C PHE A 6 -27.91 2.21 -13.62
N ASN A 7 -27.15 2.18 -14.72
CA ASN A 7 -25.76 1.73 -14.75
C ASN A 7 -24.90 2.81 -14.11
N SER A 8 -24.91 2.87 -12.78
CA SER A 8 -23.95 3.69 -12.04
C SER A 8 -22.92 2.75 -11.43
N ALA A 9 -21.96 2.33 -12.25
CA ALA A 9 -20.71 1.78 -11.75
C ALA A 9 -19.95 2.91 -11.04
N THR A 10 -20.27 3.11 -9.76
CA THR A 10 -19.47 3.94 -8.86
C THR A 10 -18.21 3.15 -8.53
N ALA A 11 -17.25 3.14 -9.45
CA ALA A 11 -15.88 2.75 -9.16
C ALA A 11 -15.05 4.03 -9.18
N ALA A 12 -15.19 4.85 -8.13
CA ALA A 12 -14.06 5.68 -7.76
C ALA A 12 -12.90 4.71 -7.45
N PRO A 13 -11.69 4.89 -7.99
CA PRO A 13 -10.56 4.08 -7.57
C PRO A 13 -10.24 4.46 -6.13
N THR A 14 -10.88 3.80 -5.16
CA THR A 14 -10.31 3.64 -3.83
C THR A 14 -9.12 2.69 -3.96
N PRO A 15 -8.06 2.89 -3.19
CA PRO A 15 -6.93 1.95 -3.12
C PRO A 15 -7.33 0.67 -2.36
N GLU A 16 -8.47 0.05 -2.70
CA GLU A 16 -9.04 -1.05 -1.93
C GLU A 16 -9.49 -2.20 -2.83
N ALA A 17 -8.66 -3.24 -2.83
CA ALA A 17 -9.06 -4.64 -2.78
C ALA A 17 -10.04 -5.15 -3.85
N ASP A 18 -9.53 -5.34 -5.07
CA ASP A 18 -10.04 -6.39 -5.97
C ASP A 18 -9.13 -7.62 -5.86
N GLY A 19 -9.22 -8.36 -4.75
CA GLY A 19 -8.53 -9.66 -4.58
C GLY A 19 -7.02 -9.71 -4.90
N GLY A 20 -6.30 -8.59 -4.80
CA GLY A 20 -4.92 -8.39 -5.25
C GLY A 20 -4.03 -7.85 -4.13
N ALA A 21 -2.72 -8.10 -4.19
CA ALA A 21 -1.77 -7.92 -3.09
C ALA A 21 -1.93 -6.64 -2.22
N ALA A 22 -1.80 -6.79 -0.90
CA ALA A 22 -1.81 -5.69 0.08
C ALA A 22 -0.38 -5.41 0.57
N ILE A 23 0.00 -4.13 0.66
CA ILE A 23 1.32 -3.71 1.16
C ILE A 23 1.14 -2.60 2.20
N TRP A 24 1.81 -2.68 3.35
CA TRP A 24 1.71 -1.68 4.42
C TRP A 24 3.03 -1.48 5.18
N ALA A 25 3.19 -0.32 5.79
CA ALA A 25 4.40 0.03 6.54
C ALA A 25 4.50 -0.73 7.87
N ASP A 26 5.72 -1.01 8.33
CA ASP A 26 5.94 -1.46 9.70
C ASP A 26 5.87 -0.25 10.67
N PRO A 27 5.12 -0.33 11.78
CA PRO A 27 4.94 0.79 12.70
C PRO A 27 6.12 1.01 13.66
N TRP A 28 7.06 0.05 13.75
CA TRP A 28 8.24 0.14 14.60
C TRP A 28 9.52 0.45 13.82
N ASP A 29 9.56 0.12 12.53
CA ASP A 29 10.73 0.32 11.68
C ASP A 29 10.32 0.82 10.28
N CYS A 30 10.57 2.10 10.01
CA CYS A 30 10.24 2.70 8.71
C CYS A 30 11.03 2.13 7.53
N HIS A 31 12.11 1.38 7.77
CA HIS A 31 12.84 0.66 6.72
C HIS A 31 12.18 -0.67 6.38
N ARG A 32 11.11 -1.04 7.07
CA ARG A 32 10.43 -2.32 6.92
C ARG A 32 8.98 -2.16 6.53
N PHE A 33 8.49 -3.16 5.82
CA PHE A 33 7.11 -3.20 5.33
C PHE A 33 6.64 -4.63 5.17
N PHE A 34 5.34 -4.80 5.18
CA PHE A 34 4.70 -6.08 4.96
C PHE A 34 4.09 -6.12 3.57
N GLU A 35 4.35 -7.20 2.86
CA GLU A 35 3.79 -7.48 1.53
C GLU A 35 2.97 -8.77 1.61
N CYS A 36 1.67 -8.67 1.37
CA CYS A 36 0.74 -9.78 1.40
C CYS A 36 0.25 -10.05 -0.03
N PRO A 37 0.74 -11.10 -0.71
CA PRO A 37 0.23 -11.49 -2.01
C PRO A 37 -1.21 -11.99 -1.90
N ALA A 38 -1.98 -11.85 -2.97
CA ALA A 38 -3.36 -12.33 -3.05
C ALA A 38 -3.47 -13.82 -2.67
N GLY A 39 -4.18 -14.12 -1.57
CA GLY A 39 -4.36 -15.49 -1.08
C GLY A 39 -3.10 -16.12 -0.45
N GLY A 40 -2.05 -15.34 -0.17
CA GLY A 40 -0.84 -15.80 0.50
C GLY A 40 -0.67 -15.26 1.92
N SER A 41 0.52 -15.48 2.49
CA SER A 41 0.88 -14.99 3.82
C SER A 41 1.66 -13.67 3.73
N PRO A 42 1.48 -12.74 4.68
CA PRO A 42 2.25 -11.51 4.73
C PRO A 42 3.73 -11.82 4.91
N VAL A 43 4.56 -11.26 4.06
CA VAL A 43 6.02 -11.36 4.11
C VAL A 43 6.57 -10.05 4.62
N HIS A 44 7.38 -10.13 5.67
CA HIS A 44 8.09 -8.97 6.19
C HIS A 44 9.33 -8.71 5.30
N LYS A 45 9.37 -7.53 4.69
CA LYS A 45 10.43 -7.08 3.80
C LYS A 45 11.13 -5.88 4.41
N THR A 46 12.37 -5.67 3.98
CA THR A 46 13.19 -4.53 4.37
C THR A 46 13.66 -3.83 3.10
N CYS A 47 13.54 -2.51 3.07
CA CYS A 47 14.04 -1.67 2.00
C CYS A 47 15.58 -1.71 1.95
N GLY A 48 16.14 -1.25 0.83
CA GLY A 48 17.59 -1.13 0.69
C GLY A 48 18.20 -0.14 1.69
N PRO A 49 19.53 -0.19 1.92
CA PRO A 49 20.20 0.76 2.80
C PRO A 49 19.99 2.19 2.31
N GLY A 50 19.61 3.11 3.21
CA GLY A 50 19.32 4.50 2.88
C GLY A 50 17.90 4.78 2.36
N THR A 51 17.03 3.77 2.35
CA THR A 51 15.66 3.87 1.84
C THR A 51 14.62 3.35 2.84
N ALA A 52 13.49 4.02 2.93
CA ALA A 52 12.38 3.69 3.80
C ALA A 52 11.10 3.45 2.99
N PHE A 53 10.16 2.68 3.56
CA PHE A 53 8.92 2.38 2.87
C PHE A 53 7.97 3.57 2.92
N GLN A 54 7.57 4.05 1.74
CA GLN A 54 6.62 5.14 1.58
C GLN A 54 5.20 4.58 1.37
N GLU A 55 4.36 4.63 2.40
CA GLU A 55 2.98 4.10 2.34
C GLU A 55 2.12 4.78 1.25
N ARG A 56 2.41 6.06 0.97
CA ARG A 56 1.71 6.86 -0.05
C ARG A 56 1.87 6.33 -1.48
N THR A 57 3.00 5.70 -1.76
CA THR A 57 3.38 5.21 -3.10
C THR A 57 3.64 3.71 -3.11
N SER A 58 3.61 3.07 -1.94
CA SER A 58 3.91 1.65 -1.71
C SER A 58 5.27 1.21 -2.27
N VAL A 59 6.27 2.10 -2.22
CA VAL A 59 7.64 1.82 -2.70
C VAL A 59 8.68 2.24 -1.67
N CYS A 60 9.88 1.66 -1.77
CA CYS A 60 11.04 2.13 -1.02
C CYS A 60 11.57 3.42 -1.65
N ASP A 61 11.46 4.52 -0.93
CA ASP A 61 11.98 5.83 -1.31
C ASP A 61 13.10 6.23 -0.34
N PHE A 62 13.83 7.32 -0.61
CA PHE A 62 14.88 7.75 0.30
C PHE A 62 14.30 8.10 1.67
N GLU A 63 14.94 7.66 2.76
CA GLU A 63 14.46 7.85 4.13
C GLU A 63 14.14 9.32 4.48
N HIS A 64 14.90 10.26 3.93
CA HIS A 64 14.72 11.71 4.11
C HIS A 64 13.55 12.30 3.31
N LEU A 65 12.84 11.52 2.51
CA LEU A 65 11.62 11.92 1.78
C LEU A 65 10.37 11.23 2.36
N VAL A 66 10.56 10.19 3.19
CA VAL A 66 9.48 9.40 3.76
C VAL A 66 9.01 10.02 5.06
N ALA A 67 7.79 10.58 5.07
CA ALA A 67 7.15 11.23 6.21
C ALA A 67 7.22 10.40 7.51
N SER A 68 7.09 9.09 7.38
CA SER A 68 7.13 8.12 8.48
C SER A 68 8.51 7.93 9.12
N CYS A 69 9.59 8.37 8.44
CA CYS A 69 10.98 8.07 8.80
C CYS A 69 11.78 9.32 9.25
N TRP A 70 11.12 10.49 9.36
CA TRP A 70 11.74 11.75 9.83
C TRP A 70 12.05 11.79 11.33
N ARG A 71 11.73 10.74 12.08
CA ARG A 71 11.88 10.67 13.53
C ARG A 71 12.81 9.52 13.91
N HIS A 72 14.02 9.51 13.37
CA HIS A 72 15.04 8.55 13.75
C HIS A 72 16.19 9.21 14.53
#